data_AF-D6A1R8-F1
#
_entry.id   AF-D6A1R8-F1
#
_cell.length_a   1.000
_cell.length_b   1.000
_cell.length_c   1.000
_cell.angle_alpha   90.00
_cell.angle_beta   90.00
_cell.angle_gamma   90.00
#
_symmetry.space_group_name_H-M   'P 1'
#
loop_
_entity.id
_entity.type
_entity.pdbx_description
1 polymer ?
#
loop_
_entity_poly.entity_id
_entity_poly.type
_entity_poly.pdbx_seq_one_letter_code
_entity_poly.pdbx_strand_id
1 'polypeptide(L)'
;MPAAHGRARSPPRRPPRADTSAPSPSHHRPGPPPYAAAAVSPPAQPNGVSWRTPAVELRPVEHGRGRSEGQQRVTVDDSGSGTDAQGGVEPPPLPASHERGDPPPADTGEDPLALRVEQLILGAERRYTPFQAARSAGVTMELATRFWRAMGFADVGQAKALTEADVLALRRLAGLVEAGLLSEAMAVQVARSTGQTTARLAEWQMDSFLEGLTEPPEPGMTRTEVTYPIVELLLPELQEFLVYVWRRQLAASAGRVVQGADDEEMVDRRLAVAFADLVGFTRLTRRMEEEELGELVEAFETTAADLVAARGGRLIKTLGDEVLYVADDAGTAAEIALMLIETLANDETMPELRVG
;
A
#
# COMPACT_ATOMS: atom_id res chain seq x y z
N MET A 1 21.95 95.37 -23.06
CA MET A 1 22.70 94.34 -22.29
C MET A 1 22.17 92.96 -22.67
N PRO A 2 23.04 91.93 -22.72
CA PRO A 2 23.14 91.05 -23.89
C PRO A 2 22.87 89.56 -23.61
N ALA A 3 23.10 88.80 -24.68
CA ALA A 3 22.82 87.39 -24.91
C ALA A 3 23.83 86.39 -24.29
N ALA A 4 23.32 85.16 -24.15
CA ALA A 4 23.90 83.85 -24.54
C ALA A 4 25.22 83.29 -23.96
N HIS A 5 25.15 81.96 -23.77
CA HIS A 5 26.19 80.90 -23.83
C HIS A 5 26.88 80.42 -22.54
N GLY A 6 26.32 79.32 -22.01
CA GLY A 6 26.91 77.97 -22.08
C GLY A 6 28.38 77.78 -21.72
N ARG A 7 28.64 77.11 -20.58
CA ARG A 7 29.84 76.29 -20.39
C ARG A 7 29.50 75.00 -19.63
N ALA A 8 29.64 73.88 -20.33
CA ALA A 8 29.66 72.53 -19.78
C ALA A 8 30.92 72.31 -18.92
N ARG A 9 30.77 71.63 -17.79
CA ARG A 9 31.88 71.21 -16.92
C ARG A 9 32.29 69.77 -17.25
N SER A 10 33.57 69.59 -17.52
CA SER A 10 34.22 68.30 -17.84
C SER A 10 34.39 67.40 -16.60
N PRO A 11 34.33 66.06 -16.75
CA PRO A 11 34.66 65.10 -15.69
C PRO A 11 36.19 64.84 -15.58
N PRO A 12 36.68 64.29 -14.46
CA PRO A 12 38.11 64.23 -14.14
C PRO A 12 38.90 63.15 -14.92
N ARG A 13 40.19 63.44 -15.11
CA ARG A 13 41.17 62.72 -15.92
C ARG A 13 41.59 61.36 -15.32
N ARG A 14 41.67 60.34 -16.19
CA ARG A 14 42.37 59.06 -15.94
C ARG A 14 43.90 59.22 -16.00
N PRO A 15 44.69 58.48 -15.19
CA PRO A 15 46.13 58.37 -15.33
C PRO A 15 46.55 57.41 -16.46
N PRO A 16 47.82 57.46 -16.93
CA PRO A 16 48.23 57.00 -18.27
C PRO A 16 48.54 55.50 -18.37
N ARG A 17 48.41 54.98 -19.61
CA ARG A 17 48.79 53.62 -20.04
C ARG A 17 50.31 53.45 -20.03
N ALA A 18 50.80 52.35 -19.47
CA ALA A 18 52.13 51.83 -19.71
C ALA A 18 52.09 50.81 -20.85
N ASP A 19 53.01 50.98 -21.80
CA ASP A 19 53.30 50.08 -22.90
C ASP A 19 54.36 49.06 -22.44
N THR A 20 54.03 47.77 -22.44
CA THR A 20 55.03 46.69 -22.33
C THR A 20 54.60 45.53 -23.21
N SER A 21 55.44 45.23 -24.20
CA SER A 21 55.28 44.17 -25.18
C SER A 21 55.67 42.79 -24.61
N ALA A 22 54.77 41.82 -24.76
CA ALA A 22 54.93 40.34 -24.86
C ALA A 22 55.51 39.53 -23.66
N PRO A 23 55.24 38.20 -23.53
CA PRO A 23 54.55 37.30 -24.46
C PRO A 23 53.33 36.51 -23.87
N SER A 24 52.55 35.92 -24.77
CA SER A 24 51.38 35.07 -24.49
C SER A 24 51.70 33.82 -23.65
N PRO A 25 50.88 33.47 -22.63
CA PRO A 25 50.84 32.14 -22.07
C PRO A 25 49.78 31.29 -22.77
N SER A 26 50.23 30.13 -23.24
CA SER A 26 49.46 29.04 -23.82
C SER A 26 48.29 28.59 -22.93
N HIS A 27 47.12 28.41 -23.56
CA HIS A 27 46.00 27.70 -22.97
C HIS A 27 46.34 26.22 -22.78
N HIS A 28 46.67 25.82 -21.55
CA HIS A 28 46.53 24.43 -21.11
C HIS A 28 45.28 24.33 -20.21
N ARG A 29 44.19 23.83 -20.79
CA ARG A 29 43.10 23.24 -20.02
C ARG A 29 43.64 21.97 -19.33
N PRO A 30 43.46 21.78 -18.01
CA PRO A 30 43.65 20.46 -17.42
C PRO A 30 42.52 19.56 -17.93
N GLY A 31 42.90 18.47 -18.62
CA GLY A 31 41.96 17.39 -18.96
C GLY A 31 41.50 16.65 -17.69
N PRO A 32 40.35 15.95 -17.76
CA PRO A 32 39.87 15.16 -16.63
C PRO A 32 40.88 14.03 -16.31
N PRO A 33 40.98 13.60 -15.04
CA PRO A 33 41.91 12.52 -14.67
C PRO A 33 41.52 11.20 -15.36
N PRO A 34 42.50 10.34 -15.68
CA PRO A 34 42.22 9.06 -16.31
C PRO A 34 41.47 8.14 -15.34
N TYR A 35 40.33 7.63 -15.79
CA TYR A 35 39.60 6.53 -15.17
C TYR A 35 40.48 5.28 -15.22
N ALA A 36 41.20 5.00 -14.12
CA ALA A 36 41.76 3.68 -13.89
C ALA A 36 40.60 2.78 -13.45
N ALA A 37 40.17 1.89 -14.34
CA ALA A 37 39.25 0.80 -14.02
C ALA A 37 39.93 -0.17 -13.04
N ALA A 38 39.84 0.14 -11.74
CA ALA A 38 40.03 -0.86 -10.71
C ALA A 38 38.79 -1.76 -10.72
N ALA A 39 38.96 -3.01 -11.14
CA ALA A 39 37.96 -4.05 -10.94
C ALA A 39 37.75 -4.24 -9.43
N VAL A 40 36.75 -3.55 -8.89
CA VAL A 40 36.24 -3.80 -7.54
C VAL A 40 35.43 -5.08 -7.63
N SER A 41 35.96 -6.16 -7.06
CA SER A 41 35.19 -7.39 -6.85
C SER A 41 33.92 -7.05 -6.05
N PRO A 42 32.76 -7.60 -6.42
CA PRO A 42 31.54 -7.37 -5.64
C PRO A 42 31.76 -7.87 -4.20
N PRO A 43 31.22 -7.17 -3.18
CA PRO A 43 31.25 -7.70 -1.82
C PRO A 43 30.55 -9.05 -1.82
N ALA A 44 31.19 -10.03 -1.18
CA ALA A 44 30.61 -11.35 -0.96
C ALA A 44 29.20 -11.21 -0.38
N GLN A 45 28.22 -11.85 -1.02
CA GLN A 45 26.86 -11.94 -0.51
C GLN A 45 26.93 -12.50 0.93
N PRO A 46 26.36 -11.84 1.94
CA PRO A 46 26.21 -12.48 3.24
C PRO A 46 25.31 -13.70 3.05
N ASN A 47 25.87 -14.86 3.42
CA ASN A 47 25.23 -16.18 3.36
C ASN A 47 23.75 -16.12 3.76
N GLY A 48 22.92 -16.80 2.96
CA GLY A 48 21.48 -16.90 3.15
C GLY A 48 21.10 -17.19 4.60
N VAL A 49 20.36 -16.25 5.19
CA VAL A 49 19.61 -16.50 6.40
C VAL A 49 18.40 -17.34 5.99
N SER A 50 18.55 -18.66 6.13
CA SER A 50 17.45 -19.60 6.12
C SER A 50 16.57 -19.31 7.33
N TRP A 51 15.37 -18.77 7.12
CA TRP A 51 14.34 -18.69 8.14
C TRP A 51 13.83 -20.11 8.44
N ARG A 52 14.55 -20.84 9.30
CA ARG A 52 13.96 -21.97 10.01
C ARG A 52 13.16 -21.38 11.17
N THR A 53 11.84 -21.48 11.05
CA THR A 53 10.89 -21.30 12.14
C THR A 53 11.33 -22.17 13.33
N PRO A 54 11.41 -21.65 14.57
CA PRO A 54 11.56 -22.54 15.72
C PRO A 54 10.26 -23.35 15.83
N ALA A 55 10.39 -24.69 15.72
CA ALA A 55 9.30 -25.60 16.00
C ALA A 55 8.96 -25.49 17.49
N VAL A 56 7.79 -24.94 17.81
CA VAL A 56 7.21 -25.03 19.14
C VAL A 56 6.70 -26.46 19.31
N GLU A 57 7.45 -27.26 20.04
CA GLU A 57 7.12 -28.65 20.33
C GLU A 57 5.99 -28.68 21.39
N LEU A 58 4.75 -28.85 20.92
CA LEU A 58 3.57 -28.98 21.79
C LEU A 58 3.60 -30.35 22.50
N ARG A 59 3.77 -30.34 23.82
CA ARG A 59 3.57 -31.54 24.65
C ARG A 59 2.07 -31.82 24.85
N PRO A 60 1.60 -33.09 24.77
CA PRO A 60 0.20 -33.41 25.03
C PRO A 60 -0.12 -33.30 26.53
N VAL A 61 -1.28 -32.72 26.86
CA VAL A 61 -1.86 -32.69 28.20
C VAL A 61 -2.54 -34.03 28.48
N GLU A 62 -2.02 -34.80 29.45
CA GLU A 62 -2.66 -36.01 29.97
C GLU A 62 -3.97 -35.65 30.69
N HIS A 63 -5.09 -36.18 30.20
CA HIS A 63 -6.37 -36.10 30.90
C HIS A 63 -6.43 -37.16 32.00
N GLY A 64 -6.35 -36.70 33.25
CA GLY A 64 -6.57 -37.52 34.44
C GLY A 64 -8.00 -38.07 34.48
N ARG A 65 -8.11 -39.39 34.65
CA ARG A 65 -9.35 -40.12 34.91
C ARG A 65 -9.93 -39.73 36.27
N GLY A 66 -11.12 -39.13 36.28
CA GLY A 66 -11.98 -38.99 37.45
C GLY A 66 -13.18 -39.95 37.39
N ARG A 67 -13.24 -40.86 38.36
CA ARG A 67 -14.32 -41.82 38.69
C ARG A 67 -15.64 -41.09 39.03
N SER A 68 -16.76 -41.46 38.38
CA SER A 68 -17.85 -42.35 38.86
C SER A 68 -18.73 -41.84 40.01
N GLU A 69 -19.99 -41.52 39.68
CA GLU A 69 -21.23 -41.56 40.48
C GLU A 69 -22.36 -41.35 39.43
N GLY A 70 -23.51 -42.01 39.37
CA GLY A 70 -24.17 -43.04 40.17
C GLY A 70 -25.66 -42.93 39.79
N GLN A 71 -26.29 -44.07 39.44
CA GLN A 71 -27.75 -44.33 39.39
C GLN A 71 -28.66 -43.39 38.54
N GLN A 72 -29.61 -43.86 37.72
CA GLN A 72 -30.65 -44.83 38.06
C GLN A 72 -31.38 -45.28 36.78
N ARG A 73 -31.53 -46.60 36.66
CA ARG A 73 -32.34 -47.31 35.66
C ARG A 73 -33.80 -47.27 36.12
N VAL A 74 -34.73 -46.93 35.24
CA VAL A 74 -36.14 -47.31 35.37
C VAL A 74 -36.52 -48.11 34.14
N THR A 75 -36.82 -49.38 34.37
CA THR A 75 -37.39 -50.35 33.43
C THR A 75 -38.86 -50.50 33.76
N VAL A 76 -39.73 -50.48 32.73
CA VAL A 76 -41.07 -51.07 32.79
C VAL A 76 -41.32 -51.76 31.46
N ASP A 77 -41.18 -53.09 31.49
CA ASP A 77 -41.87 -54.12 30.69
C ASP A 77 -43.40 -54.03 30.94
N ASP A 78 -44.37 -54.55 30.18
CA ASP A 78 -44.51 -55.35 28.96
C ASP A 78 -46.06 -55.51 28.79
N SER A 79 -46.51 -56.14 27.69
CA SER A 79 -47.83 -56.71 27.40
C SER A 79 -48.81 -55.81 26.64
N GLY A 80 -49.44 -56.21 25.54
CA GLY A 80 -49.49 -57.50 24.86
C GLY A 80 -50.69 -57.57 23.89
N SER A 81 -50.71 -58.62 23.06
CA SER A 81 -51.77 -59.05 22.12
C SER A 81 -51.93 -58.20 20.84
N GLY A 82 -51.96 -58.71 19.60
CA GLY A 82 -52.10 -60.07 19.08
C GLY A 82 -53.48 -60.27 18.45
N THR A 83 -53.55 -60.33 17.11
CA THR A 83 -54.44 -61.21 16.29
C THR A 83 -54.28 -60.92 14.79
N ASP A 84 -53.78 -61.94 14.07
CA ASP A 84 -54.27 -62.55 12.82
C ASP A 84 -54.98 -61.70 11.74
N ALA A 85 -54.44 -61.71 10.52
CA ALA A 85 -54.94 -62.57 9.42
C ALA A 85 -54.51 -62.06 8.01
N GLN A 86 -53.82 -62.96 7.30
CA GLN A 86 -53.85 -63.28 5.86
C GLN A 86 -54.26 -62.21 4.83
N GLY A 87 -53.37 -61.98 3.86
CA GLY A 87 -53.70 -61.38 2.56
C GLY A 87 -52.43 -61.10 1.74
N GLY A 88 -52.04 -62.04 0.87
CA GLY A 88 -50.92 -61.86 -0.02
C GLY A 88 -51.20 -60.81 -1.10
N VAL A 89 -50.30 -59.84 -1.23
CA VAL A 89 -50.02 -59.11 -2.47
C VAL A 89 -48.52 -58.78 -2.47
N GLU A 90 -47.82 -59.36 -3.44
CA GLU A 90 -46.40 -59.11 -3.72
C GLU A 90 -46.24 -57.66 -4.24
N PRO A 91 -45.45 -56.79 -3.58
CA PRO A 91 -45.22 -55.44 -4.09
C PRO A 91 -44.23 -55.47 -5.27
N PRO A 92 -44.41 -54.63 -6.30
CA PRO A 92 -43.51 -54.60 -7.46
C PRO A 92 -42.09 -54.14 -7.05
N PRO A 93 -41.05 -54.54 -7.80
CA PRO A 93 -39.67 -54.24 -7.43
C PRO A 93 -39.41 -52.74 -7.45
N LEU A 94 -38.77 -52.25 -6.38
CA LEU A 94 -38.27 -50.89 -6.25
C LEU A 94 -37.32 -50.58 -7.42
N PRO A 95 -37.44 -49.41 -8.10
CA PRO A 95 -36.46 -49.01 -9.09
C PRO A 95 -35.12 -48.76 -8.39
N ALA A 96 -34.05 -49.21 -9.04
CA ALA A 96 -32.67 -49.13 -8.57
C ALA A 96 -32.33 -47.75 -7.99
N SER A 97 -31.74 -47.78 -6.79
CA SER A 97 -31.09 -46.64 -6.15
C SER A 97 -30.10 -45.99 -7.12
N HIS A 98 -30.53 -44.90 -7.74
CA HIS A 98 -29.59 -43.96 -8.34
C HIS A 98 -28.76 -43.42 -7.18
N GLU A 99 -27.45 -43.70 -7.24
CA GLU A 99 -26.47 -42.98 -6.45
C GLU A 99 -26.78 -41.50 -6.60
N ARG A 100 -27.24 -40.87 -5.51
CA ARG A 100 -27.27 -39.41 -5.41
C ARG A 100 -25.81 -39.00 -5.41
N GLY A 101 -25.26 -38.80 -6.61
CA GLY A 101 -24.10 -37.95 -6.79
C GLY A 101 -24.41 -36.64 -6.08
N ASP A 102 -23.46 -36.17 -5.28
CA ASP A 102 -23.51 -34.84 -4.70
C ASP A 102 -23.97 -33.85 -5.79
N PRO A 103 -24.91 -32.94 -5.50
CA PRO A 103 -25.22 -31.90 -6.44
C PRO A 103 -23.90 -31.20 -6.81
N PRO A 104 -23.62 -30.96 -8.10
CA PRO A 104 -22.44 -30.18 -8.47
C PRO A 104 -22.48 -28.88 -7.66
N PRO A 105 -21.33 -28.39 -7.18
CA PRO A 105 -21.29 -27.15 -6.42
C PRO A 105 -22.06 -26.11 -7.21
N ALA A 106 -22.99 -25.43 -6.52
CA ALA A 106 -23.84 -24.42 -7.12
C ALA A 106 -22.94 -23.51 -7.96
N ASP A 107 -23.25 -23.46 -9.26
CA ASP A 107 -22.65 -22.55 -10.23
C ASP A 107 -23.03 -21.14 -9.78
N THR A 108 -22.28 -20.61 -8.81
CA THR A 108 -22.20 -19.18 -8.56
C THR A 108 -21.71 -18.63 -9.88
N GLY A 109 -22.58 -18.00 -10.67
CA GLY A 109 -22.32 -17.49 -12.02
C GLY A 109 -21.27 -16.37 -12.08
N GLU A 110 -20.19 -16.54 -11.34
CA GLU A 110 -18.97 -15.77 -11.32
C GLU A 110 -18.13 -16.23 -12.51
N ASP A 111 -17.63 -15.27 -13.29
CA ASP A 111 -16.77 -15.51 -14.43
C ASP A 111 -15.57 -16.41 -14.02
N PRO A 112 -15.36 -17.59 -14.64
CA PRO A 112 -14.25 -18.48 -14.34
C PRO A 112 -12.87 -17.79 -14.37
N LEU A 113 -12.71 -16.72 -15.16
CA LEU A 113 -11.49 -15.92 -15.16
C LEU A 113 -11.38 -15.07 -13.88
N ALA A 114 -12.44 -14.38 -13.48
CA ALA A 114 -12.43 -13.51 -12.30
C ALA A 114 -12.00 -14.32 -11.06
N LEU A 115 -12.53 -15.54 -10.92
CA LEU A 115 -12.13 -16.49 -9.89
C LEU A 115 -10.65 -16.88 -9.98
N ARG A 116 -10.12 -17.08 -11.20
CA ARG A 116 -8.73 -17.47 -11.43
C ARG A 116 -7.75 -16.33 -11.16
N VAL A 117 -8.09 -15.10 -11.57
CA VAL A 117 -7.31 -13.88 -11.29
C VAL A 117 -7.34 -13.61 -9.79
N GLU A 118 -8.49 -13.74 -9.15
CA GLU A 118 -8.58 -13.60 -7.70
C GLU A 118 -7.73 -14.65 -6.97
N GLN A 119 -7.82 -15.92 -7.37
CA GLN A 119 -7.00 -16.98 -6.79
C GLN A 119 -5.50 -16.70 -6.96
N LEU A 120 -5.10 -16.15 -8.10
CA LEU A 120 -3.73 -15.71 -8.36
C LEU A 120 -3.32 -14.58 -7.40
N ILE A 121 -4.18 -13.57 -7.20
CA ILE A 121 -3.94 -12.45 -6.28
C ILE A 121 -3.84 -12.92 -4.83
N LEU A 122 -4.73 -13.80 -4.40
CA LEU A 122 -4.73 -14.38 -3.04
C LEU A 122 -3.60 -15.40 -2.83
N GLY A 123 -3.01 -15.92 -3.92
CA GLY A 123 -1.96 -16.93 -3.90
C GLY A 123 -2.41 -18.32 -3.45
N ALA A 124 -3.70 -18.53 -3.18
CA ALA A 124 -4.26 -19.78 -2.69
C ALA A 124 -5.78 -19.86 -2.94
N GLU A 125 -6.30 -21.09 -2.96
CA GLU A 125 -7.74 -21.32 -3.02
C GLU A 125 -8.44 -20.93 -1.72
N ARG A 126 -9.67 -20.42 -1.85
CA ARG A 126 -10.60 -20.21 -0.73
C ARG A 126 -11.04 -21.56 -0.16
N ARG A 127 -10.59 -21.89 1.05
CA ARG A 127 -10.81 -23.21 1.68
C ARG A 127 -11.57 -23.14 3.00
N TYR A 128 -11.48 -22.02 3.69
CA TYR A 128 -11.97 -21.86 5.05
C TYR A 128 -13.22 -20.97 5.09
N THR A 129 -14.20 -21.39 5.89
CA THR A 129 -15.22 -20.47 6.40
C THR A 129 -14.61 -19.58 7.50
N PRO A 130 -15.20 -18.41 7.81
CA PRO A 130 -14.76 -17.60 8.95
C PRO A 130 -14.65 -18.38 10.26
N PHE A 131 -15.60 -19.29 10.55
CA PHE A 131 -15.52 -20.11 11.77
C PHE A 131 -14.32 -21.06 11.74
N GLN A 132 -14.07 -21.71 10.59
CA GLN A 132 -12.93 -22.61 10.44
C GLN A 132 -11.62 -21.84 10.53
N ALA A 133 -11.52 -20.66 9.90
CA ALA A 133 -10.31 -19.83 9.93
C ALA A 133 -9.97 -19.36 11.35
N ALA A 134 -10.96 -18.84 12.09
CA ALA A 134 -10.78 -18.42 13.48
C ALA A 134 -10.32 -19.59 14.37
N ARG A 135 -10.98 -20.74 14.24
CA ARG A 135 -10.61 -21.96 14.98
C ARG A 135 -9.20 -22.44 14.65
N SER A 136 -8.83 -22.47 13.37
CA SER A 136 -7.49 -22.87 12.92
C SER A 136 -6.41 -21.89 13.37
N ALA A 137 -6.73 -20.59 13.46
CA ALA A 137 -5.83 -19.57 13.96
C ALA A 137 -5.67 -19.62 15.50
N GLY A 138 -6.54 -20.34 16.21
CA GLY A 138 -6.54 -20.43 17.67
C GLY A 138 -7.19 -19.23 18.36
N VAL A 139 -8.00 -18.45 17.64
CA VAL A 139 -8.60 -17.21 18.16
C VAL A 139 -10.11 -17.36 18.31
N THR A 140 -10.71 -16.54 19.17
CA THR A 140 -12.18 -16.47 19.27
C THR A 140 -12.77 -15.88 18.00
N MET A 141 -13.99 -16.31 17.66
CA MET A 141 -14.71 -15.76 16.51
C MET A 141 -14.91 -14.25 16.63
N GLU A 142 -15.19 -13.77 17.85
CA GLU A 142 -15.36 -12.34 18.13
C GLU A 142 -14.11 -11.53 17.80
N LEU A 143 -12.92 -12.01 18.21
CA LEU A 143 -11.66 -11.35 17.93
C LEU A 143 -11.33 -11.37 16.43
N ALA A 144 -11.54 -12.51 15.77
CA ALA A 144 -11.34 -12.65 14.33
C ALA A 144 -12.25 -11.68 13.54
N THR A 145 -13.55 -11.64 13.86
CA THR A 145 -14.51 -10.71 13.24
C THR A 145 -14.11 -9.26 13.48
N ARG A 146 -13.61 -8.91 14.66
CA ARG A 146 -13.09 -7.55 14.93
C ARG A 146 -11.88 -7.21 14.08
N PHE A 147 -10.95 -8.13 13.88
CA PHE A 147 -9.81 -7.90 12.98
C PHE A 147 -10.23 -7.77 11.52
N TRP A 148 -11.06 -8.67 10.98
CA TRP A 148 -11.53 -8.58 9.59
C TRP A 148 -12.30 -7.28 9.33
N ARG A 149 -13.19 -6.89 10.24
CA ARG A 149 -13.91 -5.60 10.15
C ARG A 149 -12.95 -4.41 10.23
N ALA A 150 -11.93 -4.48 11.08
CA ALA A 150 -10.92 -3.43 11.15
C ALA A 150 -10.16 -3.30 9.82
N MET A 151 -9.76 -4.43 9.22
CA MET A 151 -9.08 -4.45 7.92
C MET A 151 -9.99 -4.04 6.74
N GLY A 152 -11.31 -3.93 6.97
CA GLY A 152 -12.27 -3.51 5.94
C GLY A 152 -12.78 -4.66 5.06
N PHE A 153 -12.60 -5.91 5.47
CA PHE A 153 -13.07 -7.06 4.68
C PHE A 153 -14.59 -7.21 4.74
N ALA A 154 -15.17 -7.67 3.62
CA ALA A 154 -16.61 -7.91 3.50
C ALA A 154 -17.09 -9.02 4.45
N ASP A 155 -18.35 -8.91 4.89
CA ASP A 155 -19.00 -9.98 5.66
C ASP A 155 -19.47 -11.09 4.70
N VAL A 156 -18.71 -12.19 4.68
CA VAL A 156 -18.95 -13.37 3.83
C VAL A 156 -19.83 -14.43 4.53
N GLY A 157 -20.40 -14.11 5.70
CA GLY A 157 -21.19 -15.05 6.48
C GLY A 157 -20.38 -16.30 6.86
N GLN A 158 -20.82 -17.47 6.43
CA GLN A 158 -20.10 -18.74 6.61
C GLN A 158 -19.70 -19.40 5.28
N ALA A 159 -19.63 -18.62 4.20
CA ALA A 159 -19.10 -19.11 2.92
C ALA A 159 -17.60 -19.45 3.03
N LYS A 160 -17.13 -20.38 2.20
CA LYS A 160 -15.69 -20.67 2.06
C LYS A 160 -15.05 -19.57 1.21
N ALA A 161 -14.63 -18.50 1.86
CA ALA A 161 -14.05 -17.33 1.20
C ALA A 161 -12.62 -17.00 1.69
N LEU A 162 -12.12 -17.71 2.70
CA LEU A 162 -10.81 -17.44 3.30
C LEU A 162 -9.78 -18.50 2.92
N THR A 163 -8.52 -18.08 2.90
CA THR A 163 -7.35 -18.88 2.54
C THR A 163 -6.51 -19.23 3.77
N GLU A 164 -5.43 -19.99 3.57
CA GLU A 164 -4.44 -20.24 4.64
C GLU A 164 -3.74 -18.94 5.09
N ALA A 165 -3.60 -17.96 4.18
CA ALA A 165 -2.97 -16.67 4.51
C ALA A 165 -3.80 -15.90 5.54
N ASP A 166 -5.14 -15.97 5.48
CA ASP A 166 -6.03 -15.36 6.46
C ASP A 166 -5.86 -15.96 7.86
N VAL A 167 -5.73 -17.29 7.93
CA VAL A 167 -5.48 -18.02 9.18
C VAL A 167 -4.14 -17.57 9.78
N LEU A 168 -3.10 -17.49 8.95
CA LEU A 168 -1.78 -17.10 9.39
C LEU A 168 -1.71 -15.63 9.82
N ALA A 169 -2.41 -14.74 9.12
CA ALA A 169 -2.51 -13.32 9.48
C ALA A 169 -3.17 -13.13 10.85
N LEU A 170 -4.31 -13.80 11.09
CA LEU A 170 -4.98 -13.80 12.40
C LEU A 170 -4.06 -14.33 13.51
N ARG A 171 -3.40 -15.47 13.27
CA ARG A 171 -2.49 -16.07 14.26
C ARG A 171 -1.32 -15.14 14.59
N ARG A 172 -0.76 -14.44 13.61
CA ARG A 172 0.33 -13.47 13.81
C ARG A 172 -0.12 -12.28 14.66
N LEU A 173 -1.26 -11.67 14.34
CA LEU A 173 -1.79 -10.53 15.10
C LEU A 173 -2.15 -10.94 16.53
N ALA A 174 -2.83 -12.08 16.71
CA ALA A 174 -3.18 -12.58 18.04
C ALA A 174 -1.93 -12.93 18.87
N GLY A 175 -0.92 -13.55 18.26
CA GLY A 175 0.34 -13.87 18.93
C GLY A 175 1.07 -12.63 19.46
N LEU A 176 1.01 -11.48 18.78
CA LEU A 176 1.56 -10.22 19.28
C LEU A 176 0.80 -9.71 20.52
N VAL A 177 -0.51 -9.91 20.57
CA VAL A 177 -1.35 -9.52 21.71
C VAL A 177 -1.09 -10.45 22.89
N GLU A 178 -1.06 -11.76 22.66
CA GLU A 178 -0.77 -12.76 23.70
C GLU A 178 0.63 -12.59 24.30
N ALA A 179 1.62 -12.24 23.48
CA ALA A 179 2.98 -11.94 23.94
C ALA A 179 3.10 -10.60 24.70
N GLY A 180 2.02 -9.80 24.78
CA GLY A 180 2.02 -8.49 25.43
C GLY A 180 2.77 -7.40 24.66
N LEU A 181 3.15 -7.65 23.41
CA LEU A 181 3.83 -6.68 22.55
C LEU A 181 2.87 -5.60 22.05
N LEU A 182 1.59 -5.95 21.90
CA LEU A 182 0.51 -5.02 21.57
C LEU A 182 -0.67 -5.24 22.52
N SER A 183 -1.33 -4.15 22.92
CA SER A 183 -2.67 -4.30 23.47
C SER A 183 -3.65 -4.69 22.36
N GLU A 184 -4.74 -5.37 22.71
CA GLU A 184 -5.78 -5.73 21.73
C GLU A 184 -6.34 -4.49 21.02
N ALA A 185 -6.53 -3.38 21.75
CA ALA A 185 -6.97 -2.12 21.18
C ALA A 185 -5.96 -1.57 20.14
N MET A 186 -4.66 -1.63 20.44
CA MET A 186 -3.62 -1.20 19.51
C MET A 186 -3.55 -2.11 18.28
N ALA A 187 -3.64 -3.44 18.45
CA ALA A 187 -3.65 -4.38 17.35
C ALA A 187 -4.83 -4.13 16.38
N VAL A 188 -6.01 -3.82 16.91
CA VAL A 188 -7.18 -3.44 16.10
C VAL A 188 -6.97 -2.11 15.37
N GLN A 189 -6.30 -1.13 15.99
CA GLN A 189 -5.96 0.13 15.31
C GLN A 189 -4.93 -0.07 14.19
N VAL A 190 -3.89 -0.89 14.42
CA VAL A 190 -2.91 -1.24 13.39
C VAL A 190 -3.60 -1.93 12.22
N ALA A 191 -4.43 -2.94 12.48
CA ALA A 191 -5.20 -3.63 11.44
C ALA A 191 -6.08 -2.66 10.64
N ARG A 192 -6.71 -1.68 11.31
CA ARG A 192 -7.52 -0.66 10.64
C ARG A 192 -6.71 0.28 9.77
N SER A 193 -5.63 0.83 10.31
CA SER A 193 -4.75 1.73 9.56
C SER A 193 -4.16 1.03 8.34
N THR A 194 -3.67 -0.20 8.51
CA THR A 194 -3.12 -1.00 7.41
C THR A 194 -4.20 -1.27 6.36
N GLY A 195 -5.37 -1.77 6.75
CA GLY A 195 -6.46 -2.06 5.83
C GLY A 195 -6.91 -0.83 5.02
N GLN A 196 -7.05 0.33 5.66
CA GLN A 196 -7.42 1.58 4.98
C GLN A 196 -6.38 2.03 3.96
N THR A 197 -5.09 1.99 4.31
CA THR A 197 -4.01 2.37 3.38
C THR A 197 -3.91 1.39 2.21
N THR A 198 -3.99 0.08 2.47
CA THR A 198 -3.88 -0.93 1.41
C THR A 198 -5.11 -1.00 0.53
N ALA A 199 -6.31 -0.72 1.06
CA ALA A 199 -7.54 -0.67 0.25
C ALA A 199 -7.46 0.44 -0.80
N ARG A 200 -7.03 1.64 -0.39
CA ARG A 200 -6.84 2.77 -1.31
C ARG A 200 -5.77 2.49 -2.37
N LEU A 201 -4.67 1.85 -1.96
CA LEU A 201 -3.61 1.47 -2.89
C LEU A 201 -4.13 0.43 -3.91
N ALA A 202 -4.87 -0.58 -3.45
CA ALA A 202 -5.42 -1.61 -4.31
C ALA A 202 -6.45 -1.05 -5.29
N GLU A 203 -7.32 -0.14 -4.85
CA GLU A 203 -8.29 0.58 -5.70
C GLU A 203 -7.56 1.35 -6.81
N TRP A 204 -6.56 2.18 -6.46
CA TRP A 204 -5.74 2.89 -7.44
C TRP A 204 -5.01 1.94 -8.42
N GLN A 205 -4.50 0.81 -7.94
CA GLN A 205 -3.83 -0.19 -8.79
C GLN A 205 -4.81 -0.88 -9.76
N MET A 206 -6.06 -1.09 -9.34
CA MET A 206 -7.07 -1.70 -10.20
C MET A 206 -7.59 -0.69 -11.23
N ASP A 207 -7.88 0.54 -10.81
CA ASP A 207 -8.53 1.55 -11.64
C ASP A 207 -7.54 2.24 -12.61
N SER A 208 -6.33 2.59 -12.17
CA SER A 208 -5.39 3.35 -13.00
C SER A 208 -4.32 2.47 -13.66
N PHE A 209 -3.80 1.48 -12.92
CA PHE A 209 -2.65 0.70 -13.39
C PHE A 209 -3.06 -0.51 -14.24
N LEU A 210 -4.07 -1.28 -13.82
CA LEU A 210 -4.52 -2.45 -14.58
C LEU A 210 -5.43 -2.11 -15.75
N GLU A 211 -6.24 -1.05 -15.66
CA GLU A 211 -7.08 -0.57 -16.77
C GLU A 211 -6.26 -0.35 -18.05
N GLY A 212 -5.22 0.49 -17.97
CA GLY A 212 -4.38 0.83 -19.13
C GLY A 212 -3.47 -0.30 -19.61
N LEU A 213 -3.07 -1.22 -18.72
CA LEU A 213 -2.20 -2.35 -19.08
C LEU A 213 -2.96 -3.53 -19.70
N THR A 214 -4.26 -3.66 -19.42
CA THR A 214 -5.09 -4.77 -19.91
C THR A 214 -5.86 -4.44 -21.17
N GLU A 215 -5.70 -3.22 -21.71
CA GLU A 215 -6.23 -2.84 -23.03
C GLU A 215 -5.75 -3.86 -24.09
N PRO A 216 -6.66 -4.52 -24.83
CA PRO A 216 -6.27 -5.51 -25.83
C PRO A 216 -5.38 -4.88 -26.92
N PRO A 217 -4.14 -5.36 -27.11
CA PRO A 217 -3.19 -4.74 -28.04
C PRO A 217 -3.56 -4.99 -29.51
N GLU A 218 -4.36 -6.02 -29.79
CA GLU A 218 -4.80 -6.38 -31.14
C GLU A 218 -6.33 -6.59 -31.22
N PRO A 219 -6.98 -6.13 -32.30
CA PRO A 219 -8.39 -6.43 -32.54
C PRO A 219 -8.63 -7.94 -32.64
N GLY A 220 -9.37 -8.49 -31.68
CA GLY A 220 -9.68 -9.93 -31.58
C GLY A 220 -9.16 -10.61 -30.32
N MET A 221 -8.25 -9.98 -29.58
CA MET A 221 -7.94 -10.39 -28.21
C MET A 221 -9.02 -9.89 -27.25
N THR A 222 -9.39 -10.72 -26.30
CA THR A 222 -10.26 -10.32 -25.20
C THR A 222 -9.41 -9.71 -24.07
N ARG A 223 -9.94 -8.70 -23.36
CA ARG A 223 -9.32 -8.14 -22.13
C ARG A 223 -8.95 -9.26 -21.14
N THR A 224 -9.80 -10.29 -21.13
CA THR A 224 -9.67 -11.56 -20.40
C THR A 224 -8.37 -12.32 -20.71
N GLU A 225 -7.95 -12.42 -21.97
CA GLU A 225 -6.71 -13.14 -22.38
C GLU A 225 -5.43 -12.39 -22.00
N VAL A 226 -5.52 -11.08 -21.83
CA VAL A 226 -4.38 -10.20 -21.51
C VAL A 226 -4.20 -10.05 -19.99
N THR A 227 -5.30 -10.02 -19.24
CA THR A 227 -5.29 -9.69 -17.79
C THR A 227 -4.50 -10.70 -16.96
N TYR A 228 -4.78 -12.00 -17.12
CA TYR A 228 -4.17 -13.02 -16.25
C TYR A 228 -2.63 -13.07 -16.38
N PRO A 229 -2.04 -13.15 -17.60
CA PRO A 229 -0.57 -13.15 -17.75
C PRO A 229 0.10 -11.89 -17.21
N ILE A 230 -0.55 -10.72 -17.35
CA ILE A 230 -0.02 -9.46 -16.83
C ILE A 230 -0.02 -9.46 -15.30
N VAL A 231 -1.14 -9.85 -14.67
CA VAL A 231 -1.23 -9.94 -13.20
C VAL A 231 -0.22 -10.96 -12.67
N GLU A 232 -0.05 -12.11 -13.35
CA GLU A 232 0.90 -13.15 -12.94
C GLU A 232 2.35 -12.65 -12.95
N LEU A 233 2.69 -11.80 -13.94
CA LEU A 233 4.02 -11.21 -14.04
C LEU A 233 4.24 -10.05 -13.05
N LEU A 234 3.25 -9.17 -12.88
CA LEU A 234 3.42 -7.92 -12.12
C LEU A 234 3.20 -8.08 -10.62
N LEU A 235 2.32 -8.99 -10.19
CA LEU A 235 1.96 -9.13 -8.78
C LEU A 235 3.17 -9.37 -7.86
N PRO A 236 4.14 -10.25 -8.18
CA PRO A 236 5.33 -10.44 -7.33
C PRO A 236 6.19 -9.17 -7.22
N GLU A 237 6.36 -8.44 -8.34
CA GLU A 237 7.15 -7.20 -8.38
C GLU A 237 6.49 -6.09 -7.56
N LEU A 238 5.16 -5.94 -7.65
CA LEU A 238 4.38 -4.99 -6.85
C LEU A 238 4.47 -5.31 -5.35
N GLN A 239 4.45 -6.60 -4.98
CA GLN A 239 4.62 -7.02 -3.58
C GLN A 239 6.00 -6.64 -3.02
N GLU A 240 7.08 -6.95 -3.75
CA GLU A 240 8.44 -6.59 -3.33
C GLU A 240 8.64 -5.06 -3.27
N PHE A 241 8.09 -4.34 -4.25
CA PHE A 241 8.13 -2.87 -4.26
C PHE A 241 7.38 -2.27 -3.06
N LEU A 242 6.19 -2.77 -2.75
CA LEU A 242 5.42 -2.35 -1.57
C LEU A 242 6.22 -2.56 -0.27
N VAL A 243 6.83 -3.74 -0.11
CA VAL A 243 7.66 -4.06 1.06
C VAL A 243 8.88 -3.14 1.14
N TYR A 244 9.54 -2.86 0.01
CA TYR A 244 10.67 -1.93 -0.06
C TYR A 244 10.28 -0.52 0.36
N VAL A 245 9.22 0.05 -0.24
CA VAL A 245 8.74 1.41 0.07
C VAL A 245 8.31 1.48 1.53
N TRP A 246 7.52 0.51 2.01
CA TRP A 246 7.11 0.45 3.41
C TRP A 246 8.30 0.44 4.37
N ARG A 247 9.34 -0.37 4.11
CA ARG A 247 10.57 -0.41 4.92
C ARG A 247 11.30 0.92 4.91
N ARG A 248 11.39 1.59 3.75
CA ARG A 248 12.05 2.89 3.64
C ARG A 248 11.30 3.98 4.42
N GLN A 249 9.97 3.99 4.33
CA GLN A 249 9.13 4.92 5.08
C GLN A 249 9.19 4.66 6.59
N LEU A 250 9.23 3.39 6.99
CA LEU A 250 9.39 3.00 8.39
C LEU A 250 10.76 3.44 8.93
N ALA A 251 11.84 3.23 8.18
CA ALA A 251 13.18 3.66 8.57
C ALA A 251 13.29 5.20 8.69
N ALA A 252 12.72 5.94 7.73
CA ALA A 252 12.68 7.40 7.78
C ALA A 252 11.89 7.90 8.99
N SER A 253 10.81 7.22 9.35
CA SER A 253 9.99 7.55 10.52
C SER A 253 10.65 7.19 11.85
N ALA A 254 11.30 6.03 11.92
CA ALA A 254 12.06 5.60 13.08
C ALA A 254 13.22 6.55 13.39
N GLY A 255 13.95 7.03 12.37
CA GLY A 255 15.02 8.02 12.55
C GLY A 255 14.55 9.28 13.28
N ARG A 256 13.32 9.74 13.00
CA ARG A 256 12.72 10.90 13.69
C ARG A 256 12.32 10.60 15.13
N VAL A 257 11.84 9.41 15.44
CA VAL A 257 11.47 9.00 16.81
C VAL A 257 12.71 8.79 17.68
N VAL A 258 13.81 8.29 17.11
CA VAL A 258 15.08 8.11 17.84
C VAL A 258 15.74 9.45 18.11
N GLN A 259 15.82 10.34 17.10
CA GLN A 259 16.22 11.74 17.33
C GLN A 259 15.25 12.45 18.30
N GLY A 260 13.98 12.00 18.29
CA GLY A 260 12.90 12.20 19.28
C GLY A 260 13.27 12.09 20.72
N ALA A 261 13.81 10.94 21.05
CA ALA A 261 13.92 10.49 22.42
C ALA A 261 15.18 11.02 23.11
N ASP A 262 16.20 11.43 22.33
CA ASP A 262 17.45 11.97 22.86
C ASP A 262 17.38 13.48 23.17
N ASP A 263 16.39 14.20 22.62
CA ASP A 263 16.15 15.62 22.88
C ASP A 263 14.91 15.78 23.80
N GLU A 264 15.07 16.09 25.10
CA GLU A 264 13.93 16.52 25.95
C GLU A 264 13.21 17.79 25.42
N GLU A 265 13.79 18.49 24.43
CA GLU A 265 13.20 19.60 23.68
C GLU A 265 12.24 19.16 22.54
N MET A 266 12.15 17.87 22.19
CA MET A 266 11.46 17.44 20.97
C MET A 266 9.92 17.51 20.98
N VAL A 267 9.32 17.79 22.13
CA VAL A 267 7.89 18.12 22.21
C VAL A 267 7.60 19.51 21.60
N ASP A 268 8.63 20.33 21.32
CA ASP A 268 8.53 21.69 20.75
C ASP A 268 9.35 21.90 19.46
N ARG A 269 9.54 20.86 18.61
CA ARG A 269 10.13 21.08 17.28
C ARG A 269 9.17 21.91 16.43
N ARG A 270 9.49 23.19 16.31
CA ARG A 270 8.80 24.15 15.43
C ARG A 270 9.04 23.76 13.98
N LEU A 271 8.04 23.15 13.36
CA LEU A 271 8.02 22.93 11.92
C LEU A 271 7.51 24.17 11.21
N ALA A 272 8.07 24.44 10.04
CA ALA A 272 7.43 25.32 9.08
C ALA A 272 6.39 24.52 8.31
N VAL A 273 5.17 25.02 8.28
CA VAL A 273 4.04 24.43 7.55
C VAL A 273 3.74 25.35 6.38
N ALA A 274 3.63 24.78 5.19
CA ALA A 274 3.37 25.54 3.97
C ALA A 274 2.26 24.92 3.15
N PHE A 275 1.43 25.79 2.58
CA PHE A 275 0.31 25.42 1.71
C PHE A 275 0.55 26.01 0.33
N ALA A 276 0.61 25.17 -0.69
CA ALA A 276 0.66 25.56 -2.09
C ALA A 276 -0.69 25.27 -2.73
N ASP A 277 -1.26 26.24 -3.44
CA ASP A 277 -2.61 26.14 -4.01
C ASP A 277 -2.67 26.79 -5.40
N LEU A 278 -3.40 26.15 -6.33
CA LEU A 278 -3.60 26.67 -7.69
C LEU A 278 -4.65 27.79 -7.70
N VAL A 279 -4.27 28.96 -8.19
CA VAL A 279 -5.14 30.14 -8.21
C VAL A 279 -6.28 29.95 -9.22
N GLY A 280 -7.51 30.12 -8.74
CA GLY A 280 -8.69 30.11 -9.61
C GLY A 280 -9.15 28.72 -10.05
N PHE A 281 -8.67 27.67 -9.38
CA PHE A 281 -9.00 26.28 -9.71
C PHE A 281 -10.51 26.01 -9.82
N THR A 282 -11.35 26.54 -8.91
CA THR A 282 -12.82 26.39 -8.99
C THR A 282 -13.47 26.96 -10.26
N ARG A 283 -12.79 27.87 -10.97
CA ARG A 283 -13.23 28.37 -12.29
C ARG A 283 -12.68 27.52 -13.43
N LEU A 284 -11.55 26.86 -13.20
CA LEU A 284 -10.90 25.93 -14.13
C LEU A 284 -11.73 24.64 -14.24
N THR A 285 -12.13 24.07 -13.10
CA THR A 285 -12.93 22.83 -13.02
C THR A 285 -14.29 22.89 -13.71
N ARG A 286 -14.81 24.10 -13.99
CA ARG A 286 -16.08 24.30 -14.69
C ARG A 286 -15.94 24.50 -16.20
N ARG A 287 -14.71 24.61 -16.70
CA ARG A 287 -14.41 24.98 -18.09
C ARG A 287 -13.53 23.96 -18.81
N MET A 288 -12.81 23.13 -18.06
CA MET A 288 -12.01 22.05 -18.58
C MET A 288 -12.81 20.75 -18.56
N GLU A 289 -12.50 19.88 -19.49
CA GLU A 289 -12.98 18.50 -19.46
C GLU A 289 -12.31 17.75 -18.30
N GLU A 290 -12.95 16.69 -17.81
CA GLU A 290 -12.52 15.95 -16.61
C GLU A 290 -11.10 15.36 -16.75
N GLU A 291 -10.78 14.84 -17.93
CA GLU A 291 -9.47 14.26 -18.26
C GLU A 291 -8.36 15.33 -18.23
N GLU A 292 -8.58 16.47 -18.89
CA GLU A 292 -7.63 17.59 -18.95
C GLU A 292 -7.39 18.20 -17.55
N LEU A 293 -8.44 18.24 -16.71
CA LEU A 293 -8.31 18.68 -15.32
C LEU A 293 -7.51 17.68 -14.48
N GLY A 294 -7.72 16.38 -14.70
CA GLY A 294 -6.99 15.30 -14.04
C GLY A 294 -5.49 15.37 -14.33
N GLU A 295 -5.11 15.50 -15.61
CA GLU A 295 -3.71 15.62 -16.02
C GLU A 295 -3.02 16.84 -15.39
N LEU A 296 -3.71 17.98 -15.33
CA LEU A 296 -3.19 19.19 -14.71
C LEU A 296 -2.94 19.03 -13.22
N VAL A 297 -3.90 18.41 -12.51
CA VAL A 297 -3.78 18.10 -11.08
C VAL A 297 -2.63 17.13 -10.84
N GLU A 298 -2.52 16.07 -11.64
CA GLU A 298 -1.44 15.08 -11.51
C GLU A 298 -0.06 15.70 -11.75
N ALA A 299 0.07 16.56 -12.77
CA ALA A 299 1.31 17.28 -13.06
C ALA A 299 1.72 18.21 -11.91
N PHE A 300 0.75 18.91 -11.30
CA PHE A 300 0.96 19.74 -10.12
C PHE A 300 1.42 18.90 -8.92
N GLU A 301 0.68 17.84 -8.57
CA GLU A 301 0.97 16.99 -7.42
C GLU A 301 2.33 16.29 -7.57
N THR A 302 2.67 15.82 -8.77
CA THR A 302 3.96 15.18 -9.08
C THR A 302 5.12 16.16 -8.93
N THR A 303 5.02 17.34 -9.54
CA THR A 303 6.04 18.39 -9.44
C THR A 303 6.24 18.81 -7.99
N ALA A 304 5.15 18.93 -7.23
CA ALA A 304 5.19 19.27 -5.82
C ALA A 304 5.89 18.19 -4.99
N ALA A 305 5.52 16.92 -5.19
CA ALA A 305 6.13 15.80 -4.48
C ALA A 305 7.65 15.73 -4.70
N ASP A 306 8.09 15.88 -5.95
CA ASP A 306 9.50 15.81 -6.31
C ASP A 306 10.32 16.94 -5.69
N LEU A 307 9.86 18.19 -5.82
CA LEU A 307 10.58 19.35 -5.29
C LEU A 307 10.61 19.37 -3.76
N VAL A 308 9.50 19.03 -3.10
CA VAL A 308 9.41 18.92 -1.64
C VAL A 308 10.40 17.86 -1.14
N ALA A 309 10.38 16.66 -1.74
CA ALA A 309 11.27 15.57 -1.33
C ALA A 309 12.74 15.88 -1.60
N ALA A 310 13.08 16.45 -2.76
CA ALA A 310 14.46 16.77 -3.14
C ALA A 310 15.15 17.78 -2.20
N ARG A 311 14.37 18.58 -1.47
CA ARG A 311 14.87 19.62 -0.55
C ARG A 311 14.68 19.27 0.92
N GLY A 312 14.32 18.04 1.23
CA GLY A 312 14.16 17.58 2.62
C GLY A 312 12.84 18.01 3.27
N GLY A 313 11.92 18.56 2.50
CA GLY A 313 10.54 18.74 2.93
C GLY A 313 9.79 17.41 2.97
N ARG A 314 8.63 17.41 3.62
CA ARG A 314 7.72 16.27 3.69
C ARG A 314 6.36 16.68 3.17
N LEU A 315 5.95 16.06 2.08
CA LEU A 315 4.59 16.16 1.58
C LEU A 315 3.66 15.47 2.59
N ILE A 316 2.68 16.20 3.11
CA ILE A 316 1.74 15.69 4.13
C ILE A 316 0.45 15.21 3.48
N LYS A 317 -0.11 16.01 2.59
CA LYS A 317 -1.34 15.70 1.85
C LYS A 317 -1.36 16.45 0.53
N THR A 318 -2.05 15.87 -0.43
CA THR A 318 -2.53 16.53 -1.63
C THR A 318 -4.07 16.47 -1.64
N LEU A 319 -4.70 17.50 -2.21
CA LEU A 319 -6.14 17.70 -2.27
C LEU A 319 -6.51 18.23 -3.66
N GLY A 320 -5.99 17.60 -4.72
CA GLY A 320 -6.20 18.07 -6.08
C GLY A 320 -5.40 19.34 -6.36
N ASP A 321 -5.97 20.50 -6.06
CA ASP A 321 -5.35 21.81 -6.31
C ASP A 321 -4.49 22.34 -5.18
N GLU A 322 -4.56 21.70 -4.00
CA GLU A 322 -3.80 22.08 -2.82
C GLU A 322 -2.78 21.00 -2.43
N VAL A 323 -1.57 21.46 -2.09
CA VAL A 323 -0.51 20.66 -1.47
C VAL A 323 -0.17 21.24 -0.11
N LEU A 324 -0.15 20.40 0.92
CA LEU A 324 0.41 20.73 2.23
C LEU A 324 1.73 19.99 2.41
N TYR A 325 2.78 20.74 2.74
CA TYR A 325 4.07 20.17 3.12
C TYR A 325 4.61 20.83 4.38
N VAL A 326 5.57 20.15 5.01
CA VAL A 326 6.30 20.65 6.17
C VAL A 326 7.80 20.56 5.94
N ALA A 327 8.54 21.49 6.55
CA ALA A 327 9.99 21.45 6.63
C ALA A 327 10.44 21.66 8.08
N ASP A 328 11.67 21.24 8.37
CA ASP A 328 12.22 21.35 9.72
C ASP A 328 12.57 22.80 10.10
N ASP A 329 12.68 23.72 9.13
CA ASP A 329 12.80 25.17 9.35
C ASP A 329 12.15 26.01 8.24
N ALA A 330 11.94 27.30 8.52
CA ALA A 330 11.27 28.24 7.62
C ALA A 330 12.08 28.59 6.36
N GLY A 331 13.41 28.48 6.41
CA GLY A 331 14.27 28.72 5.26
C GLY A 331 14.09 27.64 4.20
N THR A 332 14.12 26.37 4.62
CA THR A 332 13.84 25.24 3.71
C THR A 332 12.41 25.31 3.15
N ALA A 333 11.41 25.66 3.97
CA ALA A 333 10.05 25.83 3.47
C ALA A 333 9.95 26.96 2.41
N ALA A 334 10.57 28.11 2.66
CA ALA A 334 10.56 29.22 1.70
C ALA A 334 11.30 28.87 0.39
N GLU A 335 12.41 28.12 0.46
CA GLU A 335 13.13 27.68 -0.74
C GLU A 335 12.27 26.72 -1.59
N ILE A 336 11.60 25.76 -0.96
CA ILE A 336 10.66 24.87 -1.65
C ILE A 336 9.52 25.69 -2.29
N ALA A 337 8.93 26.63 -1.54
CA ALA A 337 7.86 27.49 -2.04
C ALA A 337 8.27 28.26 -3.30
N LEU A 338 9.45 28.90 -3.28
CA LEU A 338 9.96 29.65 -4.43
C LEU A 338 10.21 28.74 -5.64
N MET A 339 10.81 27.57 -5.42
CA MET A 339 11.07 26.60 -6.48
C MET A 339 9.78 26.07 -7.11
N LEU A 340 8.73 25.83 -6.30
CA LEU A 340 7.42 25.43 -6.81
C LEU A 340 6.82 26.49 -7.72
N ILE A 341 6.81 27.75 -7.25
CA ILE A 341 6.29 28.88 -8.03
C ILE A 341 7.08 29.04 -9.33
N GLU A 342 8.41 29.02 -9.27
CA GLU A 342 9.27 29.19 -10.44
C GLU A 342 9.11 28.05 -11.44
N THR A 343 9.04 26.81 -10.97
CA THR A 343 8.93 25.64 -11.85
C THR A 343 7.58 25.60 -12.54
N LEU A 344 6.49 25.80 -11.80
CA LEU A 344 5.13 25.74 -12.33
C LEU A 344 4.80 26.97 -13.20
N ALA A 345 5.40 28.13 -12.94
CA ALA A 345 5.25 29.30 -13.80
C ALA A 345 5.90 29.13 -15.19
N ASN A 346 6.81 28.17 -15.37
CA ASN A 346 7.39 27.85 -16.69
C ASN A 346 6.49 26.92 -17.52
N ASP A 347 5.40 26.41 -16.96
CA ASP A 347 4.41 25.61 -17.66
C ASP A 347 3.22 26.49 -18.05
N GLU A 348 3.05 26.75 -19.35
CA GLU A 348 1.98 27.61 -19.87
C GLU A 348 0.56 27.05 -19.63
N THR A 349 0.45 25.74 -19.37
CA THR A 349 -0.83 25.09 -19.06
C THR A 349 -1.21 25.22 -17.59
N MET A 350 -0.25 25.59 -16.74
CA MET A 350 -0.43 25.62 -15.31
C MET A 350 -0.96 26.99 -14.83
N PRO A 351 -1.99 27.01 -13.97
CA PRO A 351 -2.43 28.23 -13.31
C PRO A 351 -1.33 28.82 -12.42
N GLU A 352 -1.45 30.11 -12.09
CA GLU A 352 -0.59 30.73 -11.09
C GLU A 352 -0.68 29.98 -9.76
N LEU A 353 0.47 29.77 -9.11
CA LEU A 353 0.56 29.14 -7.80
C LEU A 353 0.67 30.20 -6.69
N ARG A 354 -0.09 30.02 -5.61
CA ARG A 354 0.14 30.73 -4.35
C ARG A 354 0.73 29.78 -3.31
N VAL A 355 1.73 30.24 -2.56
CA VAL A 355 2.29 29.49 -1.41
C VAL A 355 2.25 30.36 -0.16
N GLY A 356 1.74 29.81 0.94
CA GLY A 356 1.57 30.48 2.23
C GLY A 356 2.19 29.72 3.38
#